data_AF-A0A559KCM9-F1
#
_entry.id   AF-A0A559KCM9-F1
#
_cell.length_a   1.000
_cell.length_b   1.000
_cell.length_c   1.000
_cell.angle_alpha   90.00
_cell.angle_beta   90.00
_cell.angle_gamma   90.00
#
_symmetry.space_group_name_H-M   'P 1'
#
loop_
_entity.id
_entity.type
_entity.pdbx_description
1 polymer ?
#
loop_
_entity_poly.entity_id
_entity_poly.type
_entity_poly.pdbx_seq_one_letter_code
_entity_poly.pdbx_strand_id
1 'polypeptide(L)'
;MEYKLCNTCLQWFPCNSEYYYKNKQNKMDGYNAYCKECTIKKSKLWQKENPEQYKKLKEKHNANRPENQVVSTRLSSKRRLKDGRHKEWQQSERGKLAHKKSRERRKAKKHIISKEEWTKCKLYFDDSCAYCGLHISEHFIKYAGEFKWTDLHKEHVDDNGANDLSNCIPSCKNCNSQKWEFDLDEWYNEHNPFFTYERLLKINKWLNGDCYIHID
;
A
#
# COMPACT_ATOMS: atom_id res chain seq x y z
N MET A 1 -13.25 0.92 38.65
CA MET A 1 -12.59 1.25 37.35
C MET A 1 -13.30 2.47 36.82
N GLU A 2 -12.61 3.59 36.58
CA GLU A 2 -13.26 4.82 36.11
C GLU A 2 -13.64 4.70 34.62
N TYR A 3 -14.85 5.15 34.28
CA TYR A 3 -15.37 5.15 32.92
C TYR A 3 -15.58 6.60 32.45
N LYS A 4 -15.40 6.82 31.15
CA LYS A 4 -15.59 8.11 30.49
C LYS A 4 -16.46 7.93 29.26
N LEU A 5 -17.38 8.86 29.04
CA LEU A 5 -18.22 8.92 27.84
C LEU A 5 -17.45 9.55 26.68
N CYS A 6 -17.47 8.91 25.51
CA CYS A 6 -16.93 9.50 24.29
C CYS A 6 -17.94 10.50 23.70
N ASN A 7 -17.54 11.76 23.50
CA ASN A 7 -18.42 12.81 22.95
C ASN A 7 -18.79 12.65 21.46
N THR A 8 -18.22 11.67 20.76
CA THR A 8 -18.53 11.42 19.34
C THR A 8 -19.45 10.23 19.14
N CYS A 9 -19.12 9.07 19.72
CA CYS A 9 -19.95 7.87 19.56
C CYS A 9 -20.92 7.64 20.73
N LEU A 10 -20.86 8.48 21.77
CA LEU A 10 -21.73 8.43 22.95
C LEU A 10 -21.70 7.08 23.68
N GLN A 11 -20.57 6.36 23.59
CA GLN A 11 -20.33 5.09 24.30
C GLN A 11 -19.41 5.31 25.51
N TRP A 12 -19.64 4.53 26.57
CA TRP A 12 -18.81 4.52 27.77
C TRP A 12 -17.62 3.58 27.61
N PHE A 13 -16.43 4.07 27.91
CA PHE A 13 -15.19 3.29 27.87
C PHE A 13 -14.38 3.49 29.15
N PRO A 14 -13.52 2.53 29.53
CA PRO A 14 -12.56 2.73 30.60
C PRO A 14 -11.71 3.99 30.37
N CYS A 15 -11.61 4.86 31.38
CA CYS A 15 -10.84 6.10 31.33
C CYS A 15 -9.34 5.80 31.45
N ASN A 16 -8.74 5.26 30.40
CA ASN A 16 -7.34 4.87 30.39
C ASN A 16 -6.69 5.07 29.02
N SER A 17 -5.38 4.83 28.95
CA SER A 17 -4.61 5.00 27.71
C SER A 17 -4.84 3.91 26.66
N GLU A 18 -5.68 2.92 26.91
CA GLU A 18 -6.11 1.95 25.90
C GLU A 18 -7.17 2.59 25.00
N TYR A 19 -8.19 3.21 25.61
CA TYR A 19 -9.37 3.76 24.93
C TYR A 19 -9.28 5.26 24.61
N TYR A 20 -8.45 6.02 25.32
CA TYR A 20 -8.30 7.47 25.12
C TYR A 20 -6.84 7.87 24.87
N TYR A 21 -6.64 8.91 24.07
CA TYR A 21 -5.33 9.56 23.95
C TYR A 21 -5.11 10.53 25.12
N LYS A 22 -3.88 10.58 25.63
CA LYS A 22 -3.52 11.55 26.68
C LYS A 22 -3.59 12.97 26.12
N ASN A 23 -4.18 13.87 26.90
CA ASN A 23 -4.26 15.29 26.61
C ASN A 23 -3.78 16.08 27.82
N LYS A 24 -2.58 16.64 27.72
CA LYS A 24 -1.96 17.44 28.79
C LYS A 24 -2.72 18.73 29.12
N GLN A 25 -3.58 19.20 28.21
CA GLN A 25 -4.41 20.40 28.45
C GLN A 25 -5.65 20.07 29.29
N ASN A 26 -6.10 18.81 29.29
CA ASN A 26 -7.21 18.40 30.13
C ASN A 26 -6.70 18.14 31.56
N LYS A 27 -7.06 19.03 32.49
CA LYS A 27 -6.64 18.96 33.90
C LYS A 27 -7.49 18.02 34.76
N MET A 28 -8.62 17.52 34.25
CA MET A 28 -9.53 16.66 35.02
C MET A 28 -9.03 15.22 35.07
N ASP A 29 -8.88 14.60 33.90
CA ASP A 29 -8.47 13.20 33.77
C ASP A 29 -7.20 13.02 32.90
N GLY A 30 -6.69 14.09 32.29
CA GLY A 30 -5.53 14.01 31.42
C GLY A 30 -5.78 13.28 30.09
N TYR A 31 -7.04 13.06 29.70
CA TYR A 31 -7.43 12.33 28.49
C TYR A 31 -8.30 13.16 27.55
N ASN A 32 -8.26 12.86 26.25
CA ASN A 32 -9.17 13.45 25.26
C ASN A 32 -10.65 13.13 25.58
N ALA A 33 -11.55 14.00 25.11
CA ALA A 33 -13.00 13.80 25.22
C ALA A 33 -13.55 12.74 24.25
N TYR A 34 -12.76 12.36 23.25
CA TYR A 34 -13.13 11.37 22.23
C TYR A 34 -12.30 10.10 22.41
N CYS A 35 -12.92 8.95 22.21
CA CYS A 35 -12.19 7.69 22.18
C CYS A 35 -11.20 7.67 21.00
N LYS A 36 -10.20 6.78 21.09
CA LYS A 36 -9.19 6.62 20.06
C LYS A 36 -9.78 6.28 18.71
N GLU A 37 -10.78 5.42 18.65
CA GLU A 37 -11.41 5.03 17.38
C GLU A 37 -12.04 6.22 16.66
N CYS A 38 -12.83 7.04 17.38
CA CYS A 38 -13.40 8.26 16.84
C CYS A 38 -12.31 9.26 16.41
N THR A 39 -11.25 9.39 17.21
CA THR A 39 -10.10 10.24 16.86
C THR A 39 -9.41 9.77 15.57
N ILE A 40 -9.21 8.46 15.41
CA ILE A 40 -8.62 7.85 14.22
C ILE A 40 -9.52 8.09 13.00
N LYS A 41 -10.83 7.83 13.11
CA LYS A 41 -11.80 8.06 12.03
C LYS A 41 -11.79 9.53 11.58
N LYS A 42 -11.85 10.46 12.52
CA LYS A 42 -11.80 11.90 12.24
C LYS A 42 -10.51 12.32 11.54
N SER A 43 -9.36 11.82 12.01
CA SER A 43 -8.07 12.14 11.39
C SER A 43 -7.96 11.59 9.97
N LYS A 44 -8.45 10.35 9.72
CA LYS A 44 -8.49 9.77 8.37
C LYS A 44 -9.37 10.58 7.42
N LEU A 45 -10.56 11.00 7.89
CA LEU A 45 -11.46 11.81 7.07
C LEU A 45 -10.81 13.13 6.68
N TRP A 46 -10.20 13.83 7.65
CA TRP A 46 -9.49 15.08 7.38
C TRP A 46 -8.35 14.90 6.36
N GLN A 47 -7.57 13.81 6.45
CA GLN A 47 -6.51 13.51 5.48
C GLN A 47 -7.06 13.29 4.06
N LYS A 48 -8.21 12.61 3.94
CA LYS A 48 -8.88 12.37 2.65
C LYS A 48 -9.43 13.65 2.04
N GLU A 49 -10.04 14.51 2.84
CA GLU A 49 -10.64 15.77 2.39
C GLU A 49 -9.60 16.88 2.14
N ASN A 50 -8.39 16.76 2.72
CA ASN A 50 -7.35 17.79 2.65
C ASN A 50 -5.97 17.22 2.21
N PRO A 51 -5.88 16.55 1.04
CA PRO A 51 -4.66 15.85 0.63
C PRO A 51 -3.45 16.79 0.48
N GLU A 52 -3.64 17.97 -0.09
CA GLU A 52 -2.58 18.97 -0.28
C GLU A 52 -2.05 19.52 1.05
N GLN A 53 -2.95 19.82 2.00
CA GLN A 53 -2.52 20.31 3.32
C GLN A 53 -1.78 19.22 4.09
N TYR A 54 -2.28 17.98 4.02
CA TYR A 54 -1.63 16.85 4.65
C TYR A 54 -0.23 16.60 4.07
N LYS A 55 -0.07 16.69 2.74
CA LYS A 55 1.23 16.61 2.06
C LYS A 55 2.20 17.67 2.58
N LYS A 56 1.79 18.95 2.63
CA LYS A 56 2.60 20.05 3.18
C LYS A 56 3.01 19.84 4.64
N LEU A 57 2.08 19.38 5.48
CA LEU A 57 2.38 19.07 6.89
C LEU A 57 3.42 17.95 7.00
N LYS A 58 3.30 16.91 6.18
CA LYS A 58 4.23 15.78 6.13
C LYS A 58 5.62 16.19 5.64
N GLU A 59 5.69 17.01 4.60
CA GLU A 59 6.94 17.60 4.09
C GLU A 59 7.62 18.43 5.18
N LYS A 60 6.88 19.33 5.84
CA LYS A 60 7.40 20.12 6.96
C LYS A 60 7.89 19.24 8.10
N HIS A 61 7.15 18.19 8.47
CA HIS A 61 7.58 17.25 9.51
C HIS A 61 8.87 16.53 9.15
N ASN A 62 8.98 16.05 7.90
CA ASN A 62 10.17 15.36 7.40
C ASN A 62 11.38 16.29 7.31
N ALA A 63 11.19 17.52 6.84
CA ALA A 63 12.25 18.52 6.73
C ALA A 63 12.80 18.92 8.11
N ASN A 64 11.93 18.99 9.12
CA ASN A 64 12.32 19.28 10.50
C ASN A 64 12.71 18.03 11.30
N ARG A 65 12.77 16.85 10.67
CA ARG A 65 13.09 15.61 11.37
C ARG A 65 14.58 15.54 11.65
N PRO A 66 15.02 15.57 12.93
CA PRO A 66 16.43 15.53 13.25
C PRO A 66 17.08 14.22 12.77
N GLU A 67 18.29 14.28 12.20
CA GLU A 67 18.99 13.11 11.66
C GLU A 67 19.20 12.03 12.73
N ASN A 68 19.53 12.44 13.96
CA ASN A 68 19.65 11.54 15.12
C ASN A 68 18.36 10.74 15.40
N GLN A 69 17.17 11.29 15.10
CA GLN A 69 15.90 10.58 15.24
C GLN A 69 15.71 9.53 14.14
N VAL A 70 16.17 9.81 12.91
CA VAL A 70 16.18 8.84 11.80
C VAL A 70 17.08 7.66 12.16
N VAL A 71 18.31 7.96 12.60
CA VAL A 71 19.29 6.96 13.05
C VAL A 71 18.75 6.17 14.23
N SER A 72 18.20 6.82 15.25
CA SER A 72 17.59 6.17 16.42
C SER A 72 16.44 5.23 16.05
N THR A 73 15.60 5.62 15.08
CA THR A 73 14.50 4.76 14.58
C THR A 73 15.05 3.50 13.88
N ARG A 74 16.12 3.66 13.10
CA ARG A 74 16.79 2.52 12.43
C ARG A 74 17.46 1.59 13.45
N LEU A 75 18.15 2.15 14.43
CA LEU A 75 18.82 1.41 15.50
C LEU A 75 17.83 0.67 16.40
N SER A 76 16.71 1.30 16.79
CA SER A 76 15.67 0.66 17.58
C SER A 76 14.99 -0.48 16.83
N SER A 77 14.79 -0.34 15.52
CA SER A 77 14.27 -1.42 14.66
C SER A 77 15.24 -2.60 14.61
N LYS A 78 16.55 -2.35 14.44
CA LYS A 78 17.58 -3.40 14.53
C LYS A 78 17.62 -4.04 15.91
N ARG A 79 17.47 -3.26 16.98
CA ARG A 79 17.45 -3.75 18.36
C ARG A 79 16.29 -4.72 18.57
N ARG A 80 15.06 -4.37 18.14
CA ARG A 80 13.87 -5.25 18.22
C ARG A 80 14.04 -6.60 17.52
N LEU A 81 14.84 -6.66 16.46
CA LEU A 81 15.17 -7.90 15.78
C LEU A 81 16.18 -8.72 16.60
N LYS A 82 17.23 -8.06 17.12
CA LYS A 82 18.30 -8.71 17.88
C LYS A 82 17.86 -9.20 19.26
N ASP A 83 17.03 -8.43 19.95
CA ASP A 83 16.57 -8.71 21.32
C ASP A 83 15.37 -9.66 21.39
N GLY A 84 14.92 -10.21 20.26
CA GLY A 84 13.85 -11.20 20.22
C GLY A 84 12.43 -10.62 20.28
N ARG A 85 12.25 -9.31 20.56
CA ARG A 85 10.90 -8.71 20.64
C ARG A 85 10.08 -8.85 19.37
N HIS A 86 10.74 -8.84 18.20
CA HIS A 86 10.06 -9.13 16.94
C HIS A 86 9.51 -10.57 16.92
N LYS A 87 10.31 -11.55 17.37
CA LYS A 87 9.92 -12.96 17.44
C LYS A 87 8.79 -13.17 18.45
N GLU A 88 8.88 -12.54 19.62
CA GLU A 88 7.81 -12.54 20.63
C GLU A 88 6.50 -11.99 20.06
N TRP A 89 6.54 -10.85 19.37
CA TRP A 89 5.37 -10.30 18.70
C TRP A 89 4.80 -11.27 17.67
N GLN A 90 5.64 -11.91 16.83
CA GLN A 90 5.20 -12.90 15.85
C GLN A 90 4.51 -14.11 16.50
N GLN A 91 4.97 -14.53 17.68
CA GLN A 91 4.42 -15.66 18.43
C GLN A 91 3.16 -15.30 19.25
N SER A 92 2.97 -14.02 19.56
CA SER A 92 1.75 -13.52 20.21
C SER A 92 0.51 -13.79 19.35
N GLU A 93 -0.67 -13.87 19.99
CA GLU A 93 -1.94 -14.07 19.28
C GLU A 93 -2.19 -12.98 18.22
N ARG A 94 -1.85 -11.74 18.55
CA ARG A 94 -1.94 -10.61 17.63
C ARG A 94 -1.04 -10.78 16.40
N GLY A 95 0.21 -11.22 16.60
CA GLY A 95 1.14 -11.44 15.50
C GLY A 95 0.71 -12.61 14.62
N LYS A 96 0.29 -13.72 15.22
CA LYS A 96 -0.26 -14.88 14.51
C LYS A 96 -1.46 -14.50 13.65
N LEU A 97 -2.41 -13.74 14.20
CA LEU A 97 -3.58 -13.26 13.47
C LEU A 97 -3.19 -12.33 12.32
N ALA A 98 -2.24 -11.42 12.53
CA ALA A 98 -1.75 -10.53 11.47
C ALA A 98 -1.06 -11.32 10.33
N HIS A 99 -0.24 -12.31 10.67
CA HIS A 99 0.40 -13.19 9.70
C HIS A 99 -0.61 -14.05 8.94
N LYS A 100 -1.63 -14.60 9.62
CA LYS A 100 -2.73 -15.35 8.99
C LYS A 100 -3.45 -14.50 7.95
N LYS A 101 -3.91 -13.29 8.33
CA LYS A 101 -4.57 -12.34 7.42
C LYS A 101 -3.67 -11.98 6.23
N SER A 102 -2.38 -11.77 6.46
CA SER A 102 -1.43 -11.48 5.38
C SER A 102 -1.26 -12.65 4.42
N ARG A 103 -1.23 -13.90 4.91
CA ARG A 103 -1.15 -15.10 4.08
C ARG A 103 -2.43 -15.32 3.27
N GLU A 104 -3.59 -15.12 3.89
CA GLU A 104 -4.89 -15.22 3.23
C GLU A 104 -5.00 -14.23 2.08
N ARG A 105 -4.62 -12.96 2.29
CA ARG A 105 -4.56 -11.95 1.21
C ARG A 105 -3.65 -12.37 0.06
N ARG A 106 -2.44 -12.89 0.35
CA ARG A 106 -1.54 -13.38 -0.71
C ARG A 106 -2.10 -14.58 -1.46
N LYS A 107 -2.83 -15.47 -0.78
CA LYS A 107 -3.47 -16.63 -1.40
C LYS A 107 -4.60 -16.21 -2.32
N ALA A 108 -5.39 -15.22 -1.92
CA ALA A 108 -6.49 -14.68 -2.71
C ALA A 108 -6.04 -13.97 -3.99
N LYS A 109 -4.82 -13.41 -4.00
CA LYS A 109 -4.20 -12.69 -5.14
C LYS A 109 -3.20 -13.56 -5.91
N LYS A 110 -3.31 -14.88 -5.79
CA LYS A 110 -2.36 -15.79 -6.43
C LYS A 110 -2.78 -15.94 -7.88
N HIS A 111 -1.94 -15.46 -8.80
CA HIS A 111 -2.18 -15.62 -10.23
C HIS A 111 -2.36 -17.08 -10.64
N ILE A 112 -3.36 -17.31 -11.48
CA ILE A 112 -3.65 -18.56 -12.18
C ILE A 112 -3.29 -18.29 -13.65
N ILE A 113 -2.00 -18.12 -13.92
CA ILE A 113 -1.47 -17.79 -15.24
C ILE A 113 -0.27 -18.69 -15.52
N SER A 114 -0.33 -19.43 -16.61
CA SER A 114 0.71 -20.31 -17.11
C SER A 114 1.93 -19.51 -17.57
N LYS A 115 3.07 -20.20 -17.74
CA LYS A 115 4.27 -19.53 -18.28
C LYS A 115 4.06 -19.07 -19.72
N GLU A 116 3.30 -19.84 -20.49
CA GLU A 116 3.02 -19.54 -21.90
C GLU A 116 2.07 -18.35 -22.04
N GLU A 117 0.98 -18.33 -21.29
CA GLU A 117 0.06 -17.18 -21.18
C GLU A 117 0.81 -15.90 -20.80
N TRP A 118 1.70 -16.01 -19.79
CA TRP A 118 2.52 -14.87 -19.38
C TRP A 118 3.48 -14.40 -20.48
N THR A 119 4.04 -15.33 -21.24
CA THR A 119 4.94 -15.01 -22.36
C THR A 119 4.18 -14.30 -23.47
N LYS A 120 2.99 -14.80 -23.84
CA LYS A 120 2.09 -14.16 -24.81
C LYS A 120 1.69 -12.75 -24.35
N CYS A 121 1.37 -12.59 -23.06
CA CYS A 121 1.09 -11.28 -22.47
C CYS A 121 2.26 -10.30 -22.61
N LYS A 122 3.49 -10.70 -22.23
CA LYS A 122 4.65 -9.82 -22.39
C LYS A 122 4.93 -9.47 -23.84
N LEU A 123 4.85 -10.44 -24.76
CA LEU A 123 5.06 -10.22 -26.19
C LEU A 123 4.03 -9.25 -26.78
N TYR A 124 2.76 -9.32 -26.34
CA TYR A 124 1.73 -8.37 -26.76
C TYR A 124 2.12 -6.93 -26.43
N PHE A 125 2.76 -6.71 -25.27
CA PHE A 125 3.27 -5.42 -24.84
C PHE A 125 4.74 -5.18 -25.22
N ASP A 126 5.28 -5.92 -26.18
CA ASP A 126 6.66 -5.78 -26.67
C ASP A 126 7.69 -5.82 -25.53
N ASP A 127 7.53 -6.82 -24.65
CA ASP A 127 8.33 -7.02 -23.43
C ASP A 127 8.51 -5.73 -22.59
N SER A 128 7.52 -4.85 -22.63
CA SER A 128 7.55 -3.54 -21.97
C SER A 128 6.47 -3.41 -20.91
N CYS A 129 6.71 -2.53 -19.94
CA CYS A 129 5.66 -2.16 -18.98
C CYS A 129 4.48 -1.50 -19.72
N ALA A 130 3.28 -2.03 -19.55
CA ALA A 130 2.06 -1.54 -20.18
C ALA A 130 1.76 -0.05 -19.86
N TYR A 131 2.19 0.43 -18.69
CA TYR A 131 2.00 1.80 -18.24
C TYR A 131 3.10 2.76 -18.72
N CYS A 132 4.35 2.55 -18.27
CA CYS A 132 5.42 3.49 -18.60
C CYS A 132 6.10 3.23 -19.95
N GLY A 133 5.81 2.10 -20.59
CA GLY A 133 6.37 1.71 -21.88
C GLY A 133 7.86 1.40 -21.87
N LEU A 134 8.48 1.31 -20.70
CA LEU A 134 9.90 0.98 -20.59
C LEU A 134 10.09 -0.52 -20.83
N HIS A 135 11.05 -0.88 -21.67
CA HIS A 135 11.33 -2.27 -22.00
C HIS A 135 11.94 -3.01 -20.81
N ILE A 136 11.70 -4.32 -20.70
CA ILE A 136 12.19 -5.16 -19.59
C ILE A 136 13.70 -5.06 -19.41
N SER A 137 14.48 -4.93 -20.49
CA SER A 137 15.94 -4.78 -20.43
C SER A 137 16.39 -3.53 -19.68
N GLU A 138 15.52 -2.54 -19.52
CA GLU A 138 15.81 -1.24 -18.89
C GLU A 138 15.24 -1.14 -17.46
N HIS A 139 14.56 -2.18 -16.97
CA HIS A 139 14.01 -2.19 -15.61
C HIS A 139 15.05 -2.58 -14.56
N PHE A 140 15.75 -1.56 -14.04
CA PHE A 140 16.68 -1.69 -12.91
C PHE A 140 16.13 -1.04 -11.63
N ILE A 141 16.33 -1.71 -10.50
CA ILE A 141 16.06 -1.16 -9.16
C ILE A 141 17.36 -0.95 -8.39
N LYS A 142 17.45 0.15 -7.64
CA LYS A 142 18.57 0.36 -6.72
C LYS A 142 18.34 -0.43 -5.43
N TYR A 143 19.17 -1.43 -5.17
CA TYR A 143 19.13 -2.25 -3.96
C TYR A 143 20.52 -2.36 -3.35
N ALA A 144 20.63 -2.01 -2.06
CA ALA A 144 21.91 -2.01 -1.33
C ALA A 144 23.04 -1.18 -2.00
N GLY A 145 22.68 -0.15 -2.76
CA GLY A 145 23.64 0.71 -3.48
C GLY A 145 23.88 0.31 -4.93
N GLU A 146 23.45 -0.88 -5.35
CA GLU A 146 23.67 -1.43 -6.68
C GLU A 146 22.39 -1.40 -7.52
N PHE A 147 22.54 -1.25 -8.83
CA PHE A 147 21.42 -1.45 -9.76
C PHE A 147 21.27 -2.93 -10.07
N LYS A 148 20.07 -3.46 -9.83
CA LYS A 148 19.71 -4.85 -10.11
C LYS A 148 18.57 -4.87 -11.10
N TRP A 149 18.76 -5.63 -12.17
CA TRP A 149 17.71 -5.88 -13.14
C TRP A 149 16.55 -6.65 -12.49
N THR A 150 15.32 -6.33 -12.90
CA THR A 150 14.11 -7.02 -12.45
C THR A 150 13.14 -7.23 -13.60
N ASP A 151 12.53 -8.41 -13.63
CA ASP A 151 11.45 -8.75 -14.56
C ASP A 151 10.19 -7.89 -14.32
N LEU A 152 9.29 -7.88 -15.30
CA LEU A 152 7.96 -7.32 -15.20
C LEU A 152 7.09 -8.17 -14.25
N HIS A 153 6.19 -7.49 -13.55
CA HIS A 153 5.23 -8.11 -12.66
C HIS A 153 3.91 -8.37 -13.40
N LYS A 154 3.29 -9.51 -13.08
CA LYS A 154 1.89 -9.78 -13.38
C LYS A 154 1.04 -8.85 -12.51
N GLU A 155 0.38 -7.88 -13.11
CA GLU A 155 -0.36 -6.84 -12.39
C GLU A 155 -1.85 -7.07 -12.52
N HIS A 156 -2.58 -6.99 -11.40
CA HIS A 156 -4.03 -7.12 -11.37
C HIS A 156 -4.65 -5.75 -11.64
N VAL A 157 -5.15 -5.55 -12.87
CA VAL A 157 -5.63 -4.22 -13.30
C VAL A 157 -6.82 -3.77 -12.46
N ASP A 158 -7.77 -4.64 -12.20
CA ASP A 158 -8.71 -4.50 -11.09
C ASP A 158 -8.13 -5.26 -9.89
N ASP A 159 -7.91 -4.56 -8.77
CA ASP A 159 -7.41 -5.20 -7.55
C ASP A 159 -8.34 -6.36 -7.16
N ASN A 160 -9.65 -6.18 -7.20
CA ASN A 160 -10.63 -7.20 -6.82
C ASN A 160 -11.05 -8.12 -7.97
N GLY A 161 -10.43 -7.99 -9.14
CA GLY A 161 -10.76 -8.75 -10.34
C GLY A 161 -10.22 -10.18 -10.36
N ALA A 162 -10.28 -10.79 -11.54
CA ALA A 162 -9.83 -12.17 -11.75
C ALA A 162 -8.32 -12.35 -11.47
N ASN A 163 -7.92 -13.58 -11.15
CA ASN A 163 -6.50 -13.93 -10.95
C ASN A 163 -5.85 -14.51 -12.22
N ASP A 164 -6.60 -14.64 -13.31
CA ASP A 164 -6.13 -15.17 -14.59
C ASP A 164 -5.68 -14.05 -15.54
N LEU A 165 -5.45 -14.40 -16.80
CA LEU A 165 -4.93 -13.49 -17.82
C LEU A 165 -5.87 -12.32 -18.16
N SER A 166 -7.19 -12.49 -17.96
CA SER A 166 -8.20 -11.49 -18.32
C SER A 166 -8.10 -10.19 -17.52
N ASN A 167 -7.43 -10.24 -16.36
CA ASN A 167 -7.20 -9.11 -15.48
C ASN A 167 -5.69 -8.83 -15.29
N CYS A 168 -4.85 -9.34 -16.19
CA CYS A 168 -3.41 -9.27 -16.04
C CYS A 168 -2.72 -8.54 -17.19
N ILE A 169 -1.87 -7.57 -16.84
CA ILE A 169 -0.94 -6.92 -17.78
C ILE A 169 0.48 -6.90 -17.21
N PRO A 170 1.51 -6.68 -18.05
CA PRO A 170 2.87 -6.56 -17.56
C PRO A 170 3.16 -5.15 -17.07
N SER A 171 3.66 -5.04 -15.84
CA SER A 171 4.04 -3.75 -15.29
C SER A 171 5.36 -3.80 -14.52
N CYS A 172 6.07 -2.68 -14.50
CA CYS A 172 7.26 -2.55 -13.68
C CYS A 172 6.89 -2.40 -12.21
N LYS A 173 7.85 -2.69 -11.31
CA LYS A 173 7.66 -2.56 -9.86
C LYS A 173 7.13 -1.19 -9.45
N ASN A 174 7.62 -0.13 -10.11
CA ASN A 174 7.27 1.24 -9.78
C ASN A 174 5.81 1.55 -10.14
N CYS A 175 5.39 1.24 -11.37
CA CYS A 175 4.02 1.46 -11.82
C CYS A 175 3.02 0.62 -11.02
N ASN A 176 3.29 -0.70 -10.86
CA ASN A 176 2.46 -1.58 -10.05
C ASN A 176 2.27 -1.05 -8.61
N SER A 177 3.37 -0.60 -7.99
CA SER A 177 3.31 -0.06 -6.62
C SER A 177 2.60 1.29 -6.53
N GLN A 178 2.62 2.11 -7.58
CA GLN A 178 1.94 3.39 -7.61
C GLN A 178 0.45 3.24 -7.87
N LYS A 179 0.07 2.34 -8.79
CA LYS A 179 -1.33 2.01 -9.06
C LYS A 179 -2.00 1.34 -7.88
N TRP A 180 -1.35 0.34 -7.28
CA TRP A 180 -1.84 -0.33 -6.08
C TRP A 180 -3.31 -0.81 -6.22
N GLU A 181 -4.25 -0.23 -5.48
CA GLU A 181 -5.68 -0.58 -5.50
C GLU A 181 -6.54 0.39 -6.31
N PHE A 182 -5.94 1.44 -6.89
CA PHE A 182 -6.68 2.43 -7.68
C PHE A 182 -7.19 1.82 -8.98
N ASP A 183 -8.38 2.27 -9.38
CA ASP A 183 -8.96 1.92 -10.68
C ASP A 183 -8.06 2.43 -11.82
N LEU A 184 -8.05 1.72 -12.94
CA LEU A 184 -7.19 2.03 -14.08
C LEU A 184 -7.36 3.48 -14.53
N ASP A 185 -8.60 3.93 -14.73
CA ASP A 185 -8.90 5.27 -15.23
C ASP A 185 -8.65 6.38 -14.18
N GLU A 186 -8.76 6.03 -12.89
CA GLU A 186 -8.43 6.96 -11.79
C GLU A 186 -6.92 7.20 -11.69
N TRP A 187 -6.10 6.17 -11.95
CA TRP A 187 -4.66 6.25 -11.77
C TRP A 187 -3.89 6.57 -13.05
N TYR A 188 -4.34 6.07 -14.21
CA TYR A 188 -3.68 6.21 -15.50
C TYR A 188 -4.46 7.16 -16.42
N ASN A 189 -4.45 8.45 -16.07
CA ASN A 189 -5.06 9.55 -16.81
C ASN A 189 -4.06 10.67 -17.09
N GLU A 190 -4.52 11.79 -17.64
CA GLU A 190 -3.71 12.95 -18.06
C GLU A 190 -2.80 13.54 -16.95
N HIS A 191 -3.09 13.30 -15.67
CA HIS A 191 -2.23 13.73 -14.57
C HIS A 191 -1.06 12.77 -14.28
N ASN A 192 -1.10 11.56 -14.82
CA ASN A 192 -0.02 10.60 -14.71
C ASN A 192 1.10 10.94 -15.71
N PRO A 193 2.36 11.09 -15.25
CA PRO A 193 3.47 11.55 -16.10
C PRO A 193 3.82 10.60 -17.25
N PHE A 194 3.37 9.35 -17.22
CA PHE A 194 3.61 8.36 -18.26
C PHE A 194 2.37 8.07 -19.12
N PHE A 195 1.28 8.80 -18.90
CA PHE A 195 0.04 8.58 -19.62
C PHE A 195 0.20 8.86 -21.10
N THR A 196 -0.24 7.90 -21.91
CA THR A 196 -0.58 8.16 -23.30
C THR A 196 -1.87 7.43 -23.66
N TYR A 197 -2.67 8.06 -24.51
CA TYR A 197 -3.94 7.50 -24.94
C TYR A 197 -3.75 6.17 -25.68
N GLU A 198 -2.67 6.02 -26.46
CA GLU A 198 -2.37 4.78 -27.18
C GLU A 198 -2.11 3.60 -26.22
N ARG A 199 -1.45 3.84 -25.09
CA ARG A 199 -1.20 2.79 -24.09
C ARG A 199 -2.49 2.40 -23.37
N LEU A 200 -3.32 3.37 -22.99
CA LEU A 200 -4.63 3.10 -22.39
C LEU A 200 -5.49 2.26 -23.35
N LEU A 201 -5.56 2.65 -24.63
CA LEU A 201 -6.26 1.87 -25.65
C LEU A 201 -5.71 0.45 -25.80
N LYS A 202 -4.38 0.28 -25.81
CA LYS A 202 -3.74 -1.03 -25.90
C LYS A 202 -4.05 -1.92 -24.69
N ILE A 203 -4.04 -1.35 -23.47
CA ILE A 203 -4.45 -2.03 -22.24
C ILE A 203 -5.91 -2.46 -22.33
N ASN A 204 -6.81 -1.54 -22.69
CA ASN A 204 -8.23 -1.85 -22.80
C ASN A 204 -8.51 -2.90 -23.89
N LYS A 205 -7.80 -2.85 -25.02
CA LYS A 205 -7.94 -3.85 -26.08
C LYS A 205 -7.49 -5.24 -25.61
N TRP A 206 -6.41 -5.31 -24.85
CA TRP A 206 -5.95 -6.55 -24.23
C TRP A 206 -7.01 -7.14 -23.29
N LEU A 207 -7.45 -6.37 -22.30
CA LEU A 207 -8.36 -6.83 -21.25
C LEU A 207 -9.77 -7.18 -21.75
N ASN A 208 -10.24 -6.47 -22.78
CA ASN A 208 -11.60 -6.66 -23.31
C ASN A 208 -11.68 -7.67 -24.46
N GLY A 209 -10.57 -8.25 -24.91
CA GLY A 209 -10.61 -9.11 -26.09
C GLY A 209 -9.34 -9.92 -26.35
N ASP A 210 -8.23 -9.24 -26.64
CA ASP A 210 -7.05 -9.92 -27.20
C ASP A 210 -6.46 -10.98 -26.23
N CYS A 211 -6.63 -10.83 -24.92
CA CYS A 211 -6.17 -11.81 -23.94
C CYS A 211 -6.85 -13.18 -24.06
N TYR A 212 -8.12 -13.24 -24.47
CA TYR A 212 -8.90 -14.48 -24.50
C TYR A 212 -8.46 -15.45 -25.60
N ILE A 213 -7.71 -14.98 -26.60
CA ILE A 213 -7.09 -15.83 -27.62
C ILE A 213 -5.95 -16.67 -27.02
N HIS A 214 -5.46 -16.27 -25.85
CA HIS A 214 -4.28 -16.84 -25.22
C HIS A 214 -4.59 -17.62 -23.94
N ILE A 215 -5.85 -17.58 -23.46
CA ILE A 215 -6.33 -18.35 -22.33
C ILE A 215 -6.69 -19.76 -22.82
N ASP A 216 -6.16 -20.77 -22.14
CA ASP A 216 -6.44 -22.18 -22.41
C ASP A 216 -7.72 -22.68 -21.71
#